data_AF-A0A6H1MUK2-F1
#
_entry.id   AF-A0A6H1MUK2-F1
#
_cell.length_a   1.000
_cell.length_b   1.000
_cell.length_c   1.000
_cell.angle_alpha   90.00
_cell.angle_beta   90.00
_cell.angle_gamma   90.00
#
_symmetry.space_group_name_H-M   'P 1'
#
loop_
_entity.id
_entity.type
_entity.pdbx_description
1 polymer ?
#
loop_
_entity_poly.entity_id
_entity_poly.type
_entity_poly.pdbx_seq_one_letter_code
_entity_poly.pdbx_strand_id
1 'polypeptide(L)'
;MLTLPAGQREQLVRTLELGLEFPHTAVGRLLGIHRNTVTHRISKGFGLLGLDRGQVLNRVVVSTALQVVVKYGHDAHSADPGADFSAMVSAPEVRAWADSFLEPLRADRRDLLRTLRVWLENDTHTGRTAAALDLAPVTVRSHLRAAAPLIQRDLPVGPDETEALDGNEHEQALSGVRPLAFALHAVHRPPLPAARLSPPLTGGGLCTGEGVRPSSCAPQRLLSAPAARPAARLCTGDVARRDSAS
;
A
#
# COMPACT_ATOMS: atom_id res chain seq x y z
N MET A 1 -8.38 14.67 -0.31
CA MET A 1 -7.19 15.37 -0.86
C MET A 1 -6.61 16.26 0.22
N LEU A 2 -5.29 16.27 0.41
CA LEU A 2 -4.60 17.03 1.47
C LEU A 2 -4.93 18.53 1.35
N THR A 3 -5.74 19.07 2.26
CA THR A 3 -6.20 20.47 2.24
C THR A 3 -5.06 21.39 2.70
N LEU A 4 -4.05 21.58 1.86
CA LEU A 4 -2.87 22.42 2.13
C LEU A 4 -2.67 23.46 1.01
N PRO A 5 -2.18 24.67 1.34
CA PRO A 5 -1.74 25.64 0.33
C PRO A 5 -0.74 25.02 -0.64
N ALA A 6 -0.77 25.41 -1.93
CA ALA A 6 0.01 24.76 -2.99
C ALA A 6 1.51 24.66 -2.69
N GLY A 7 2.15 25.77 -2.26
CA GLY A 7 3.57 25.75 -1.89
C GLY A 7 3.89 24.86 -0.69
N GLN A 8 2.96 24.72 0.27
CA GLN A 8 3.15 23.79 1.40
C GLN A 8 2.98 22.33 0.96
N ARG A 9 2.07 22.06 0.03
CA ARG A 9 1.88 20.73 -0.55
C ARG A 9 3.12 20.28 -1.32
N GLU A 10 3.68 21.14 -2.16
CA GLU A 10 4.90 20.83 -2.92
C GLU A 10 6.09 20.54 -2.01
N GLN A 11 6.30 21.37 -0.98
CA GLN A 11 7.34 21.14 0.02
C GLN A 11 7.15 19.81 0.75
N LEU A 12 5.91 19.47 1.10
CA LEU A 12 5.59 18.23 1.79
C LEU A 12 5.84 17.01 0.89
N VAL A 13 5.34 17.03 -0.35
CA VAL A 13 5.53 15.97 -1.36
C VAL A 13 7.01 15.74 -1.62
N ARG A 14 7.79 16.81 -1.86
CA ARG A 14 9.23 16.71 -2.10
C ARG A 14 9.99 16.15 -0.88
N THR A 15 9.59 16.55 0.33
CA THR A 15 10.20 16.02 1.56
C THR A 15 9.86 14.54 1.77
N LEU A 16 8.64 14.13 1.46
CA LEU A 16 8.21 12.72 1.56
C LEU A 16 8.91 11.84 0.53
N GLU A 17 9.01 12.29 -0.72
CA GLU A 17 9.68 11.55 -1.80
C GLU A 17 11.13 11.26 -1.41
N LEU A 18 11.88 12.30 -1.03
CA LEU A 18 13.28 12.14 -0.64
C LEU A 18 13.42 11.41 0.70
N GLY A 19 12.60 11.76 1.68
CA GLY A 19 12.69 11.23 3.05
C GLY A 19 12.24 9.78 3.23
N LEU A 20 11.62 9.19 2.21
CA LEU A 20 11.29 7.76 2.18
C LEU A 20 12.33 6.93 1.42
N GLU A 21 13.18 7.56 0.61
CA GLU A 21 14.23 6.88 -0.15
C GLU A 21 15.62 7.08 0.46
N PHE A 22 15.82 8.19 1.18
CA PHE A 22 17.12 8.60 1.66
C PHE A 22 17.14 8.93 3.15
N PRO A 23 18.34 8.85 3.73
CA PRO A 23 18.65 9.36 5.04
C PRO A 23 18.06 10.74 5.38
N HIS A 24 17.39 10.88 6.53
CA HIS A 24 16.83 12.19 6.95
C HIS A 24 17.91 13.26 7.05
N THR A 25 19.10 12.86 7.47
CA THR A 25 20.26 13.75 7.57
C THR A 25 20.71 14.23 6.19
N ALA A 26 20.78 13.33 5.19
CA ALA A 26 21.12 13.67 3.82
C ALA A 26 20.03 14.53 3.17
N VAL A 27 18.75 14.19 3.39
CA VAL A 27 17.61 14.98 2.91
C VAL A 27 17.60 16.36 3.52
N GLY A 28 17.89 16.48 4.82
CA GLY A 28 18.00 17.77 5.51
C GLY A 28 19.08 18.65 4.88
N ARG A 29 20.27 18.09 4.64
CA ARG A 29 21.36 18.79 3.93
C ARG A 29 20.95 19.21 2.52
N LEU A 30 20.33 18.31 1.75
CA LEU A 30 19.88 18.57 0.37
C LEU A 30 18.80 19.65 0.30
N LEU A 31 17.89 19.69 1.27
CA LEU A 31 16.78 20.64 1.32
C LEU A 31 17.09 21.93 2.09
N GLY A 32 18.28 22.05 2.69
CA GLY A 32 18.67 23.20 3.51
C GLY A 32 17.85 23.33 4.80
N ILE A 33 17.39 22.22 5.37
CA ILE A 33 16.57 22.17 6.59
C ILE A 33 17.13 21.19 7.62
N HIS A 34 16.77 21.37 8.89
CA HIS A 34 17.19 20.45 9.95
C HIS A 34 16.54 19.06 9.79
N ARG A 35 17.25 17.98 10.18
CA ARG A 35 16.74 16.60 10.12
C ARG A 35 15.40 16.43 10.83
N ASN A 36 15.21 17.07 11.99
CA ASN A 36 13.95 17.04 12.73
C ASN A 36 12.78 17.63 11.92
N THR A 37 13.04 18.63 11.07
CA THR A 37 12.03 19.20 10.17
C THR A 37 11.64 18.20 9.09
N VAL A 38 12.60 17.43 8.57
CA VAL A 38 12.33 16.29 7.66
C VAL A 38 11.44 15.27 8.37
N THR A 39 11.83 14.80 9.56
CA THR A 39 11.07 13.85 10.38
C THR A 39 9.64 14.35 10.63
N HIS A 40 9.48 15.60 11.07
CA HIS A 40 8.19 16.21 11.33
C HIS A 40 7.32 16.29 10.07
N ARG A 41 7.88 16.69 8.92
CA ARG A 41 7.14 16.75 7.65
C ARG A 41 6.70 15.37 7.19
N ILE A 42 7.56 14.36 7.30
CA ILE A 42 7.18 12.98 6.98
C ILE A 42 6.03 12.54 7.89
N SER A 43 6.16 12.69 9.21
CA SER A 43 5.11 12.32 10.17
C SER A 43 3.80 13.06 9.90
N LYS A 44 3.86 14.36 9.56
CA LYS A 44 2.69 15.14 9.13
C LYS A 44 2.05 14.57 7.88
N GLY A 45 2.85 14.20 6.87
CA GLY A 45 2.35 13.59 5.63
C GLY A 45 1.59 12.29 5.88
N PHE A 46 2.18 11.37 6.65
CA PHE A 46 1.52 10.12 7.05
C PHE A 46 0.25 10.37 7.87
N GLY A 47 0.29 11.31 8.82
CA GLY A 47 -0.86 11.70 9.62
C GLY A 47 -2.02 12.24 8.77
N LEU A 48 -1.74 13.03 7.74
CA LEU A 48 -2.77 13.53 6.84
C LEU A 48 -3.36 12.44 5.93
N LEU A 49 -2.58 11.41 5.61
CA LEU A 49 -3.06 10.23 4.88
C LEU A 49 -3.82 9.25 5.80
N GLY A 50 -3.75 9.45 7.12
CA GLY A 50 -4.29 8.53 8.12
C GLY A 50 -3.55 7.18 8.14
N LEU A 51 -2.29 7.18 7.72
CA LEU A 51 -1.43 5.99 7.66
C LEU A 51 -0.40 6.04 8.80
N ASP A 52 -0.04 4.86 9.31
CA ASP A 52 1.03 4.73 10.30
C ASP A 52 2.38 4.60 9.61
N ARG A 53 3.28 5.56 9.85
CA ARG A 53 4.65 5.58 9.32
C ARG A 53 5.48 4.38 9.81
N GLY A 54 5.19 3.85 10.99
CA GLY A 54 5.92 2.70 11.56
C GLY A 54 5.74 1.43 10.73
N GLN A 55 4.63 1.33 9.98
CA GLN A 55 4.33 0.15 9.19
C GLN A 55 5.04 0.17 7.84
N VAL A 56 5.73 -0.92 7.49
CA VAL A 56 6.51 -0.95 6.25
C VAL A 56 5.64 -0.84 5.00
N LEU A 57 4.47 -1.49 5.00
CA LEU A 57 3.55 -1.46 3.87
C LEU A 57 2.97 -0.06 3.63
N ASN A 58 2.69 0.70 4.69
CA ASN A 58 2.25 2.09 4.56
C ASN A 58 3.31 2.93 3.84
N ARG A 59 4.59 2.74 4.21
CA ARG A 59 5.70 3.46 3.56
C ARG A 59 5.90 3.04 2.11
N VAL A 60 5.80 1.75 1.80
CA VAL A 60 5.87 1.20 0.44
C VAL A 60 4.79 1.83 -0.45
N VAL A 61 3.55 1.86 0.02
CA VAL A 61 2.42 2.44 -0.73
C VAL A 61 2.61 3.94 -0.94
N VAL A 62 2.97 4.68 0.11
CA VAL A 62 3.19 6.14 0.00
C VAL A 62 4.36 6.46 -0.92
N SER A 63 5.51 5.80 -0.79
CA SER A 63 6.65 6.00 -1.69
C SER A 63 6.25 5.71 -3.15
N THR A 64 5.54 4.61 -3.40
CA THR A 64 5.11 4.25 -4.76
C THR A 64 4.13 5.27 -5.34
N ALA A 65 3.14 5.70 -4.55
CA ALA A 65 2.20 6.73 -4.97
C ALA A 65 2.93 8.04 -5.30
N LEU A 66 3.94 8.43 -4.50
CA LEU A 66 4.77 9.61 -4.78
C LEU A 66 5.56 9.46 -6.07
N GLN A 67 6.16 8.29 -6.34
CA GLN A 67 6.87 8.06 -7.60
C GLN A 67 5.95 8.17 -8.82
N VAL A 68 4.72 7.66 -8.72
CA VAL A 68 3.70 7.81 -9.77
C VAL A 68 3.35 9.29 -9.96
N VAL A 69 3.05 10.02 -8.88
CA VAL A 69 2.68 11.44 -8.93
C VAL A 69 3.82 12.30 -9.48
N VAL A 70 5.08 12.04 -9.10
CA VAL A 70 6.24 12.80 -9.59
C VAL A 70 6.49 12.52 -11.06
N LYS A 71 6.33 11.26 -11.50
CA LYS A 71 6.61 10.86 -12.88
C LYS A 71 5.51 11.26 -13.87
N TYR A 72 4.25 11.08 -13.48
CA TYR A 72 3.09 11.25 -14.36
C TYR A 72 2.28 12.50 -14.06
N GLY A 73 2.65 13.25 -13.02
CA GLY A 73 1.84 14.33 -12.48
C GLY A 73 0.63 13.81 -11.70
N HIS A 74 -0.15 14.74 -11.20
CA HIS A 74 -1.45 14.45 -10.59
C HIS A 74 -2.49 15.35 -11.24
N ASP A 75 -3.54 14.74 -11.79
CA ASP A 75 -4.72 15.45 -12.26
C ASP A 75 -5.88 15.20 -11.29
N ALA A 76 -6.28 16.25 -10.58
CA ALA A 76 -7.38 16.20 -9.62
C ALA A 76 -8.76 16.03 -10.30
N HIS A 77 -8.85 16.33 -11.60
CA HIS A 77 -10.10 16.26 -12.37
C HIS A 77 -10.29 14.93 -13.10
N SER A 78 -9.22 14.13 -13.24
CA SER A 78 -9.24 12.81 -13.91
C SER A 78 -9.21 11.64 -12.94
N ALA A 79 -9.53 11.85 -11.66
CA ALA A 79 -9.65 10.77 -10.69
C ALA A 79 -10.86 9.89 -11.04
N ASP A 80 -10.65 8.82 -11.81
CA ASP A 80 -11.65 7.80 -12.08
C ASP A 80 -12.06 7.14 -10.75
N PRO A 81 -13.31 7.28 -10.29
CA PRO A 81 -13.79 6.65 -9.06
C PRO A 81 -13.74 5.12 -9.10
N GLY A 82 -13.66 4.52 -10.30
CA GLY A 82 -13.50 3.09 -10.53
C GLY A 82 -12.05 2.61 -10.52
N ALA A 83 -11.06 3.51 -10.46
CA ALA A 83 -9.65 3.13 -10.40
C ALA A 83 -9.32 2.49 -9.05
N ASP A 84 -9.17 1.17 -9.05
CA ASP A 84 -8.75 0.40 -7.89
C ASP A 84 -7.28 0.01 -8.01
N PHE A 85 -6.44 0.57 -7.13
CA PHE A 85 -5.03 0.23 -7.05
C PHE A 85 -4.82 -1.27 -6.79
N SER A 86 -5.67 -1.90 -5.97
CA SER A 86 -5.59 -3.34 -5.68
C SER A 86 -5.89 -4.18 -6.91
N ALA A 87 -6.89 -3.80 -7.72
CA ALA A 87 -7.18 -4.42 -9.01
C ALA A 87 -5.99 -4.25 -9.99
N MET A 88 -5.40 -3.05 -10.06
CA MET A 88 -4.25 -2.77 -10.91
C MET A 88 -3.04 -3.66 -10.57
N VAL A 89 -2.66 -3.76 -9.29
CA VAL A 89 -1.55 -4.64 -8.86
C VAL A 89 -1.92 -6.13 -8.86
N SER A 90 -3.17 -6.45 -9.17
CA SER A 90 -3.71 -7.80 -9.31
C SER A 90 -3.87 -8.25 -10.76
N ALA A 91 -3.48 -7.42 -11.74
CA ALA A 91 -3.58 -7.73 -13.16
C ALA A 91 -2.75 -8.98 -13.53
N PRO A 92 -3.18 -9.77 -14.54
CA PRO A 92 -2.48 -11.01 -14.93
C PRO A 92 -0.99 -10.81 -15.23
N GLU A 93 -0.63 -9.69 -15.87
CA GLU A 93 0.74 -9.34 -16.22
C GLU A 93 1.59 -9.08 -14.96
N VAL A 94 0.99 -8.43 -13.95
CA VAL A 94 1.65 -8.19 -12.65
C VAL A 94 1.83 -9.49 -11.89
N ARG A 95 0.87 -10.42 -11.97
CA ARG A 95 1.01 -11.77 -11.37
C ARG A 95 2.12 -12.57 -12.04
N ALA A 96 2.16 -12.60 -13.36
CA ALA A 96 3.21 -13.31 -14.10
C ALA A 96 4.62 -12.76 -13.78
N TRP A 97 4.73 -11.44 -13.68
CA TRP A 97 5.95 -10.78 -13.21
C TRP A 97 6.29 -11.19 -11.77
N ALA A 98 5.32 -11.14 -10.86
CA ALA A 98 5.52 -11.46 -9.45
C ALA A 98 5.95 -12.92 -9.27
N ASP A 99 5.34 -13.86 -9.99
CA ASP A 99 5.73 -15.27 -9.95
C ASP A 99 7.16 -15.47 -10.45
N SER A 100 7.53 -14.84 -11.57
CA SER A 100 8.90 -14.89 -12.09
C SER A 100 9.91 -14.26 -11.13
N PHE A 101 9.54 -13.17 -10.46
CA PHE A 101 10.38 -12.48 -9.49
C PHE A 101 10.61 -13.30 -8.21
N LEU A 102 9.58 -14.01 -7.74
CA LEU A 102 9.65 -14.83 -6.52
C LEU A 102 10.21 -16.23 -6.75
N GLU A 103 10.28 -16.69 -8.00
CA GLU A 103 10.71 -18.05 -8.32
C GLU A 103 12.11 -18.41 -7.81
N PRO A 104 13.14 -17.55 -7.94
CA PRO A 104 14.46 -17.83 -7.37
C PRO A 104 14.43 -18.08 -5.85
N LEU A 105 13.49 -17.44 -5.13
CA LEU A 105 13.33 -17.63 -3.69
C LEU A 105 12.62 -18.93 -3.34
N ARG A 106 11.70 -19.41 -4.20
CA ARG A 106 11.01 -20.70 -4.05
C ARG A 106 11.92 -21.88 -4.34
N ALA A 107 12.84 -21.70 -5.29
CA ALA A 107 13.80 -22.72 -5.70
C ALA A 107 14.96 -22.92 -4.70
N ASP A 108 15.16 -21.99 -3.76
CA ASP A 108 16.21 -22.13 -2.75
C ASP A 108 15.85 -23.22 -1.74
N ARG A 109 16.85 -23.99 -1.30
CA ARG A 109 16.68 -25.03 -0.26
C ARG A 109 16.24 -24.47 1.09
N ARG A 110 16.53 -23.20 1.37
CA ARG A 110 16.07 -22.48 2.56
C ARG A 110 14.69 -21.92 2.27
N ASP A 111 13.82 -21.88 3.28
CA ASP A 111 12.50 -21.26 3.14
C ASP A 111 12.60 -19.71 3.18
N LEU A 112 13.27 -19.15 2.16
CA LEU A 112 13.54 -17.71 2.03
C LEU A 112 12.25 -16.94 1.81
N LEU A 113 11.34 -17.48 0.99
CA LEU A 113 10.06 -16.83 0.70
C LEU A 113 9.21 -16.67 1.98
N ARG A 114 9.10 -17.71 2.81
CA ARG A 114 8.43 -17.60 4.11
C ARG A 114 9.13 -16.59 5.01
N THR A 115 10.45 -16.62 5.06
CA THR A 115 11.22 -15.69 5.91
C THR A 115 10.95 -14.24 5.50
N LEU A 116 11.02 -13.92 4.21
CA LEU A 116 10.75 -12.59 3.69
C LEU A 116 9.32 -12.13 3.89
N ARG A 117 8.35 -13.03 3.72
CA ARG A 117 6.94 -12.73 3.97
C ARG A 117 6.72 -12.34 5.43
N VAL A 118 7.15 -13.19 6.38
CA VAL A 118 7.00 -12.93 7.81
C VAL A 118 7.81 -11.70 8.24
N TRP A 119 8.95 -11.46 7.60
CA TRP A 119 9.74 -10.26 7.82
C TRP A 119 9.01 -8.97 7.43
N LEU A 120 8.30 -8.97 6.29
CA LEU A 120 7.46 -7.85 5.90
C LEU A 120 6.24 -7.68 6.80
N GLU A 121 5.60 -8.77 7.21
CA GLU A 121 4.49 -8.76 8.17
C GLU A 121 4.91 -8.20 9.54
N ASN A 122 6.20 -8.29 9.88
CA ASN A 122 6.79 -7.72 11.09
C ASN A 122 7.52 -6.39 10.85
N ASP A 123 7.09 -5.61 9.85
CA ASP A 123 7.63 -4.29 9.51
C ASP A 123 9.15 -4.27 9.34
N THR A 124 9.71 -5.32 8.75
CA THR A 124 11.15 -5.49 8.54
C THR A 124 11.98 -5.61 9.83
N HIS A 125 11.36 -5.95 10.97
CA HIS A 125 12.07 -6.15 12.25
C HIS A 125 12.60 -7.58 12.37
N THR A 126 13.92 -7.74 12.26
CA THR A 126 14.60 -9.04 12.37
C THR A 126 14.25 -9.79 13.65
N GLY A 127 14.28 -9.13 14.82
CA GLY A 127 14.00 -9.77 16.10
C GLY A 127 12.56 -10.29 16.21
N ARG A 128 11.57 -9.49 15.79
CA ARG A 128 10.16 -9.93 15.77
C ARG A 128 9.93 -11.07 14.78
N THR A 129 10.58 -11.00 13.62
CA THR A 129 10.54 -12.06 12.60
C THR A 129 11.12 -13.37 13.12
N ALA A 130 12.26 -13.28 13.82
CA ALA A 130 12.94 -14.42 14.42
C ALA A 130 12.04 -15.12 15.44
N ALA A 131 11.41 -14.36 16.34
CA ALA A 131 10.43 -14.88 17.29
C ALA A 131 9.21 -15.52 16.59
N ALA A 132 8.68 -14.88 15.53
CA ALA A 132 7.53 -15.40 14.80
C ALA A 132 7.82 -16.68 14.00
N LEU A 133 9.09 -16.92 13.64
CA LEU A 133 9.53 -18.10 12.90
C LEU A 133 10.18 -19.18 13.77
N ASP A 134 10.32 -18.93 15.08
CA ASP A 134 11.12 -19.75 16.00
C ASP A 134 12.56 -19.99 15.50
N LEU A 135 13.20 -18.90 15.05
CA LEU A 135 14.57 -18.87 14.56
C LEU A 135 15.43 -17.95 15.41
N ALA A 136 16.74 -18.15 15.37
CA ALA A 136 17.67 -17.14 15.87
C ALA A 136 17.70 -15.91 14.94
N PRO A 137 17.83 -14.68 15.47
CA PRO A 137 17.93 -13.46 14.64
C PRO A 137 19.06 -13.52 13.60
N VAL A 138 20.17 -14.19 13.92
CA VAL A 138 21.28 -14.42 12.97
C VAL A 138 20.86 -15.25 11.76
N THR A 139 19.96 -16.23 11.95
CA THR A 139 19.42 -17.05 10.86
C THR A 139 18.53 -16.21 9.95
N VAL A 140 17.70 -15.32 10.51
CA VAL A 140 16.90 -14.38 9.71
C VAL A 140 17.81 -13.47 8.89
N ARG A 141 18.85 -12.86 9.50
CA ARG A 141 19.83 -12.05 8.77
C ARG A 141 20.53 -12.83 7.66
N SER A 142 20.90 -14.08 7.91
CA SER A 142 21.49 -14.99 6.92
C SER A 142 20.54 -15.22 5.74
N HIS A 143 19.25 -15.47 6.01
CA HIS A 143 18.23 -15.61 4.96
C HIS A 143 18.05 -14.32 4.15
N LEU A 144 18.01 -13.15 4.79
CA LEU A 144 17.91 -11.85 4.09
C LEU A 144 19.12 -11.61 3.17
N ARG A 145 20.34 -11.87 3.66
CA ARG A 145 21.58 -11.75 2.88
C ARG A 145 21.61 -12.73 1.71
N ALA A 146 21.07 -13.94 1.88
CA ALA A 146 20.97 -14.93 0.82
C ALA A 146 19.91 -14.57 -0.23
N ALA A 147 18.80 -13.96 0.18
CA ALA A 147 17.72 -13.60 -0.72
C ALA A 147 18.05 -12.39 -1.59
N ALA A 148 18.73 -11.38 -1.05
CA ALA A 148 19.09 -10.14 -1.75
C ALA A 148 19.65 -10.35 -3.17
N PRO A 149 20.69 -11.19 -3.39
CA PRO A 149 21.23 -11.42 -4.73
C PRO A 149 20.26 -12.21 -5.64
N LEU A 150 19.39 -13.07 -5.10
CA LEU A 150 18.44 -13.86 -5.89
C LEU A 150 17.35 -12.99 -6.53
N ILE A 151 16.92 -11.94 -5.83
CA ILE A 151 15.94 -10.97 -6.34
C ILE A 151 16.59 -9.73 -6.95
N GLN A 152 17.92 -9.65 -6.95
CA GLN A 152 18.70 -8.51 -7.41
C GLN A 152 18.25 -7.19 -6.73
N ARG A 153 18.09 -7.24 -5.40
CA ARG A 153 17.69 -6.08 -4.59
C ARG A 153 18.45 -6.02 -3.28
N ASP A 154 18.75 -4.80 -2.86
CA ASP A 154 19.27 -4.55 -1.53
C ASP A 154 18.14 -4.68 -0.51
N LEU A 155 18.31 -5.59 0.45
CA LEU A 155 17.39 -5.73 1.57
C LEU A 155 18.03 -5.08 2.80
N PRO A 156 17.32 -4.19 3.53
CA PRO A 156 17.83 -3.65 4.78
C PRO A 156 17.99 -4.78 5.80
N VAL A 157 19.24 -5.20 6.00
CA VAL A 157 19.61 -6.10 7.10
C VAL A 157 19.93 -5.17 8.26
N GLY A 158 19.01 -5.09 9.24
CA GLY A 158 19.24 -4.28 10.43
C GLY A 158 20.58 -4.63 11.11
N PRO A 159 21.17 -3.69 11.88
CA PRO A 159 22.44 -3.91 12.55
C PRO A 159 22.40 -5.14 13.44
N ASP A 160 23.58 -5.72 13.67
CA ASP A 160 23.76 -6.68 14.74
C ASP A 160 23.50 -5.98 16.09
N GLU A 161 23.05 -6.70 17.13
CA GLU A 161 22.62 -6.10 18.41
C GLU A 161 23.67 -5.16 19.04
N THR A 162 24.94 -5.33 18.69
CA THR A 162 26.07 -4.51 19.11
C THR A 162 26.11 -3.10 18.47
N GLU A 163 25.54 -2.91 17.29
CA GLU A 163 25.57 -1.65 16.52
C GLU A 163 24.32 -0.77 16.74
N ALA A 164 23.30 -1.28 17.44
CA ALA A 164 22.05 -0.56 17.71
C ALA A 164 22.18 0.57 18.76
N LEU A 165 23.33 0.67 19.44
CA LEU A 165 23.58 1.66 20.50
C LEU A 165 23.96 3.04 19.95
N ASP A 166 24.43 3.12 18.71
CA ASP A 166 24.52 4.39 18.00
C ASP A 166 23.15 4.64 17.36
N GLY A 167 22.43 5.65 17.86
CA GLY A 167 21.09 6.05 17.43
C GLY A 167 20.99 6.56 15.98
N ASN A 168 21.77 6.00 15.06
CA ASN A 168 21.59 6.13 13.64
C ASN A 168 20.26 5.48 13.27
N GLU A 169 19.30 6.38 13.05
CA GLU A 169 18.02 6.12 12.43
C GLU A 169 18.22 5.09 11.31
N HIS A 170 17.56 3.95 11.41
CA HIS A 170 17.71 2.85 10.46
C HIS A 170 17.09 3.28 9.14
N GLU A 171 17.92 3.87 8.29
CA GLU A 171 17.50 4.50 7.05
C GLU A 171 17.18 3.42 6.02
N GLN A 172 15.89 3.04 6.01
CA GLN A 172 15.35 2.01 5.14
C GLN A 172 15.47 2.42 3.68
N ALA A 173 16.34 1.74 2.93
CA ALA A 173 16.23 1.67 1.49
C ALA A 173 14.94 0.93 1.11
N LEU A 174 13.86 1.68 0.86
CA LEU A 174 12.60 1.10 0.37
C LEU A 174 12.74 0.52 -1.05
N SER A 175 13.82 0.86 -1.77
CA SER A 175 14.07 0.43 -3.15
C SER A 175 14.01 -1.08 -3.35
N GLY A 176 14.54 -1.88 -2.42
CA GLY A 176 14.47 -3.34 -2.49
C GLY A 176 13.21 -3.94 -1.85
N VAL A 177 12.65 -3.25 -0.86
CA VAL A 177 11.43 -3.67 -0.16
C VAL A 177 10.17 -3.54 -1.04
N ARG A 178 10.11 -2.49 -1.88
CA ARG A 178 8.92 -2.19 -2.71
C ARG A 178 8.59 -3.30 -3.71
N PRO A 179 9.51 -3.76 -4.59
CA PRO A 179 9.22 -4.85 -5.53
C PRO A 179 8.79 -6.13 -4.81
N LEU A 180 9.44 -6.46 -3.70
CA LEU A 180 9.10 -7.64 -2.90
C LEU A 180 7.68 -7.54 -2.32
N ALA A 181 7.31 -6.40 -1.73
CA ALA A 181 5.99 -6.18 -1.17
C ALA A 181 4.89 -6.29 -2.24
N PHE A 182 5.11 -5.73 -3.44
CA PHE A 182 4.14 -5.86 -4.54
C PHE A 182 4.07 -7.26 -5.13
N ALA A 183 5.20 -7.96 -5.27
CA ALA A 183 5.20 -9.33 -5.75
C ALA A 183 4.45 -10.26 -4.79
N LEU A 184 4.71 -10.14 -3.49
CA LEU A 184 3.96 -10.87 -2.46
C LEU A 184 2.49 -10.46 -2.44
N HIS A 185 2.17 -9.20 -2.72
CA HIS A 185 0.78 -8.78 -2.79
C HIS A 185 0.03 -9.38 -3.99
N ALA A 186 0.64 -9.37 -5.17
CA ALA A 186 0.05 -9.94 -6.38
C ALA A 186 -0.27 -11.43 -6.22
N VAL A 187 0.58 -12.17 -5.50
CA VAL A 187 0.46 -13.63 -5.29
C VAL A 187 -0.40 -14.00 -4.08
N HIS A 188 -0.20 -13.34 -2.93
CA HIS A 188 -0.82 -13.74 -1.65
C HIS A 188 -1.96 -12.83 -1.20
N ARG A 189 -2.12 -11.65 -1.82
CA ARG A 189 -3.13 -10.63 -1.49
C ARG A 189 -3.26 -10.29 0.01
N PRO A 190 -2.16 -10.03 0.75
CA PRO A 190 -2.29 -9.35 2.04
C PRO A 190 -2.98 -7.99 1.79
N PRO A 191 -3.87 -7.52 2.68
CA PRO A 191 -4.59 -6.28 2.47
C PRO A 191 -3.60 -5.12 2.30
N LEU A 192 -3.80 -4.30 1.27
CA LEU A 192 -3.06 -3.04 1.15
C LEU A 192 -3.70 -1.99 2.05
N PRO A 193 -2.89 -1.14 2.69
CA PRO A 193 -3.42 -0.06 3.48
C PRO A 193 -4.17 0.95 2.60
N ALA A 194 -5.41 1.26 2.99
CA ALA A 194 -6.18 2.30 2.36
C ALA A 194 -5.93 3.62 3.09
N ALA A 195 -5.46 4.64 2.35
CA ALA A 195 -5.40 6.00 2.89
C ALA A 195 -6.82 6.51 3.16
N ARG A 196 -6.95 7.48 4.07
CA ARG A 196 -8.20 8.22 4.23
C ARG A 196 -8.50 8.99 2.95
N LEU A 197 -9.34 8.42 2.10
CA LEU A 197 -9.94 9.15 0.99
C LEU A 197 -10.90 10.16 1.63
N SER A 198 -10.59 11.45 1.52
CA SER A 198 -11.63 12.47 1.70
C SER A 198 -12.70 12.16 0.67
N PRO A 199 -14.00 12.21 1.02
CA PRO A 199 -15.05 12.04 0.03
C PRO A 199 -14.82 13.05 -1.11
N PRO A 200 -15.11 12.69 -2.38
CA PRO A 200 -15.10 13.65 -3.46
C PRO A 200 -15.99 14.81 -3.01
N LEU A 201 -15.51 16.04 -3.20
CA LEU A 201 -16.31 17.22 -2.95
C LEU A 201 -17.51 17.12 -3.90
N THR A 202 -18.64 16.64 -3.39
CA THR A 202 -19.90 16.62 -4.11
C THR A 202 -20.13 18.05 -4.55
N GLY A 203 -20.08 18.27 -5.87
CA GLY A 203 -20.16 19.58 -6.47
C GLY A 203 -21.28 20.38 -5.81
N GLY A 204 -20.94 21.58 -5.34
CA GLY A 204 -21.90 22.50 -4.76
C GLY A 204 -23.03 22.72 -5.75
N GLY A 205 -24.18 22.11 -5.45
CA GLY A 205 -25.44 22.47 -6.06
C GLY A 205 -25.67 23.95 -5.76
N LEU A 206 -25.73 24.75 -6.82
CA LEU A 206 -26.22 26.11 -6.78
C LEU A 206 -27.63 26.08 -6.16
N CYS A 207 -27.72 26.39 -4.87
CA CYS A 207 -28.97 26.76 -4.23
C CYS A 207 -29.34 28.16 -4.70
N THR A 208 -30.09 28.28 -5.79
CA THR A 208 -30.91 29.45 -6.07
C THR A 208 -32.04 29.47 -5.04
N GLY A 209 -31.79 30.15 -3.92
CA GLY A 209 -32.80 30.42 -2.90
C GLY A 209 -33.66 31.61 -3.31
N GLU A 210 -34.76 31.36 -4.02
CA GLU A 210 -35.89 32.27 -4.07
C GLU A 210 -36.85 31.89 -2.94
N GLY A 211 -37.06 32.83 -2.02
CA GLY A 211 -37.80 32.61 -0.79
C GLY A 211 -39.30 32.71 -1.02
N VAL A 212 -40.04 31.64 -0.68
CA VAL A 212 -41.42 31.72 -0.17
C VAL A 212 -41.62 30.58 0.84
N ARG A 213 -42.06 30.94 2.05
CA ARG A 213 -42.67 30.06 3.07
C ARG A 213 -44.04 30.67 3.42
N PRO A 214 -44.93 29.97 4.14
CA PRO A 214 -45.25 28.53 4.10
C PRO A 214 -46.78 28.31 4.02
N SER A 215 -47.25 27.09 3.77
CA SER A 215 -48.59 26.69 4.21
C SER A 215 -48.63 25.23 4.63
N SER A 216 -49.34 25.06 5.74
CA SER A 216 -49.52 23.89 6.58
C SER A 216 -50.41 22.84 5.93
N CYS A 217 -50.06 21.56 6.06
CA CYS A 217 -51.02 20.50 6.38
C CYS A 217 -50.33 19.26 6.96
N ALA A 218 -51.07 18.63 7.87
CA ALA A 218 -50.68 17.65 8.86
C ALA A 218 -50.43 16.22 8.29
N PRO A 219 -50.06 15.23 9.13
CA PRO A 219 -49.44 13.98 8.70
C PRO A 219 -50.46 12.88 8.38
N GLN A 220 -50.14 12.00 7.43
CA GLN A 220 -50.77 10.68 7.32
C GLN A 220 -49.72 9.58 7.36
N ARG A 221 -49.84 8.75 8.40
CA ARG A 221 -49.28 7.40 8.50
C ARG A 221 -50.12 6.43 7.64
N LEU A 222 -49.51 5.27 7.40
CA LEU A 222 -50.06 3.96 6.98
C LEU A 222 -50.03 3.72 5.47
N LEU A 223 -49.14 2.81 5.02
CA LEU A 223 -49.49 1.40 4.84
C LEU A 223 -48.27 0.58 4.41
N SER A 224 -48.18 -0.62 4.96
CA SER A 224 -47.16 -1.62 4.72
C SER A 224 -47.53 -2.56 3.56
N ALA A 225 -46.47 -3.18 3.01
CA ALA A 225 -46.40 -4.52 2.39
C ALA A 225 -46.77 -4.65 0.89
N PRO A 226 -46.36 -5.73 0.17
CA PRO A 226 -45.58 -6.90 0.61
C PRO A 226 -44.41 -7.32 -0.31
N ALA A 227 -43.67 -8.32 0.20
CA ALA A 227 -42.65 -9.10 -0.47
C ALA A 227 -43.17 -9.93 -1.65
N ALA A 228 -42.37 -10.05 -2.71
CA ALA A 228 -42.49 -11.09 -3.73
C ALA A 228 -41.33 -12.08 -3.60
N ARG A 229 -41.70 -13.35 -3.47
CA ARG A 229 -40.88 -14.55 -3.30
C ARG A 229 -40.47 -15.14 -4.68
N PRO A 230 -39.59 -16.15 -4.72
CA PRO A 230 -38.75 -16.50 -5.86
C PRO A 230 -39.43 -17.45 -6.85
N ALA A 231 -38.95 -17.44 -8.10
CA ALA A 231 -39.16 -18.51 -9.05
C ALA A 231 -37.91 -19.40 -9.10
N ALA A 232 -38.09 -20.67 -8.75
CA ALA A 232 -37.13 -21.73 -8.92
C ALA A 232 -37.63 -22.69 -10.01
N ARG A 233 -36.67 -23.34 -10.69
CA ARG A 233 -36.77 -24.68 -11.32
C ARG A 233 -37.56 -24.74 -12.65
N LEU A 234 -37.21 -25.55 -13.65
CA LEU A 234 -36.39 -26.77 -13.73
C LEU A 234 -36.17 -27.15 -15.21
N CYS A 235 -35.20 -28.04 -15.45
CA CYS A 235 -35.10 -29.03 -16.55
C CYS A 235 -34.70 -28.52 -17.95
N THR A 236 -33.91 -29.20 -18.78
CA THR A 236 -33.11 -30.46 -18.76
C THR A 236 -32.42 -30.48 -20.13
N GLY A 237 -31.19 -30.99 -20.24
CA GLY A 237 -30.57 -31.23 -21.54
C GLY A 237 -29.17 -31.82 -21.38
N ASP A 238 -29.12 -33.14 -21.54
CA ASP A 238 -28.02 -34.05 -21.25
C ASP A 238 -27.30 -34.50 -22.54
N VAL A 239 -26.07 -35.03 -22.37
CA VAL A 239 -25.30 -35.96 -23.23
C VAL A 239 -24.61 -35.48 -24.53
N ALA A 240 -23.26 -35.57 -24.51
CA ALA A 240 -22.37 -36.34 -25.43
C ALA A 240 -21.03 -35.57 -25.63
N ARG A 241 -19.93 -35.87 -24.93
CA ARG A 241 -18.98 -36.99 -25.14
C ARG A 241 -18.66 -37.29 -26.61
N ARG A 242 -17.47 -36.90 -27.07
CA ARG A 242 -16.63 -37.67 -28.00
C ARG A 242 -15.16 -37.30 -27.82
N ASP A 243 -14.42 -38.33 -27.40
CA ASP A 243 -12.97 -38.50 -27.51
C ASP A 243 -12.52 -38.67 -28.97
N SER A 244 -11.20 -38.75 -29.12
CA SER A 244 -10.36 -39.18 -30.27
C SER A 244 -9.78 -38.03 -31.10
N ALA A 245 -8.54 -37.61 -30.83
CA ALA A 245 -7.27 -38.25 -31.23
C ALA A 245 -6.89 -37.96 -32.70
N SER A 246 -5.88 -37.11 -32.88
CA SER A 246 -4.66 -37.43 -33.62
C SER A 246 -3.60 -36.36 -33.41
#